data_AF-A0AAW1LAW2-F1
#
_entry.id   AF-A0AAW1LAW2-F1
#
_cell.length_a   1.000
_cell.length_b   1.000
_cell.length_c   1.000
_cell.angle_alpha   90.00
_cell.angle_beta   90.00
_cell.angle_gamma   90.00
#
_symmetry.space_group_name_H-M   'P 1'
#
loop_
_entity.id
_entity.type
_entity.pdbx_description
1 polymer ?
#
loop_
_entity_poly.entity_id
_entity_poly.type
_entity_poly.pdbx_seq_one_letter_code
_entity_poly.pdbx_strand_id
1 'polypeptide(L)'
;MTSDEHYEIFKRLAAVYDDIESGEADHPMILKRNRICSWLSKMEDGTCLEALHTELVAAEVVNPNMQTLVYCGSLITDEDTEAKWDFLFAKLLLFDLWWLDIIAGVDEESTIEDANRARALTATVNAHTIGFETAYQYILDNFVQINTTLGSENTKSIIRTLANKLTNTTHPTQLNTLFNSLTVDQRPTYQETFEIASATIVSNGNLLGDRLDDIKIWVEDYDSSGITFSISISLMLMALLSHLFM
;
A
#
# COMPACT_ATOMS: atom_id res chain seq x y z
N MET A 1 20.16 4.49 -11.99
CA MET A 1 19.10 3.48 -11.80
C MET A 1 18.27 3.25 -13.05
N THR A 2 18.77 2.37 -13.91
CA THR A 2 18.01 1.76 -15.03
C THR A 2 17.13 0.61 -14.49
N SER A 3 16.24 0.06 -15.31
CA SER A 3 15.44 -1.14 -14.96
C SER A 3 16.29 -2.34 -14.56
N ASP A 4 17.56 -2.35 -14.96
CA ASP A 4 18.42 -3.54 -14.94
C ASP A 4 19.10 -3.76 -13.58
N GLU A 5 19.32 -2.71 -12.79
CA GLU A 5 19.94 -2.81 -11.45
C GLU A 5 18.94 -3.28 -10.37
N HIS A 6 17.68 -2.85 -10.50
CA HIS A 6 16.59 -3.39 -9.68
C HIS A 6 16.45 -4.91 -9.89
N TYR A 7 16.65 -5.38 -11.12
CA TYR A 7 16.48 -6.76 -11.55
C TYR A 7 17.41 -7.77 -10.84
N GLU A 8 18.65 -7.40 -10.51
CA GLU A 8 19.61 -8.33 -9.88
C GLU A 8 19.36 -8.54 -8.37
N ILE A 9 18.90 -7.52 -7.65
CA ILE A 9 18.43 -7.67 -6.26
C ILE A 9 17.19 -8.58 -6.24
N PHE A 10 16.30 -8.47 -7.25
CA PHE A 10 15.10 -9.30 -7.38
C PHE A 10 15.44 -10.77 -7.63
N LYS A 11 16.39 -11.08 -8.51
CA LYS A 11 16.86 -12.47 -8.72
C LYS A 11 17.35 -13.12 -7.42
N ARG A 12 18.03 -12.35 -6.56
CA ARG A 12 18.51 -12.87 -5.27
C ARG A 12 17.36 -13.16 -4.30
N LEU A 13 16.31 -12.34 -4.29
CA LEU A 13 15.11 -12.59 -3.48
C LEU A 13 14.31 -13.78 -4.02
N ALA A 14 14.18 -13.91 -5.34
CA ALA A 14 13.55 -15.06 -6.00
C ALA A 14 14.29 -16.38 -5.69
N ALA A 15 15.63 -16.38 -5.74
CA ALA A 15 16.42 -17.56 -5.38
C ALA A 15 16.23 -17.99 -3.91
N VAL A 16 16.02 -17.04 -2.99
CA VAL A 16 15.70 -17.36 -1.58
C VAL A 16 14.26 -17.86 -1.45
N TYR A 17 13.34 -17.39 -2.30
CA TYR A 17 11.96 -17.90 -2.33
C TYR A 17 11.91 -19.38 -2.73
N ASP A 18 12.61 -19.77 -3.79
CA ASP A 18 12.65 -21.16 -4.28
C ASP A 18 13.21 -22.13 -3.22
N ASP A 19 14.22 -21.70 -2.46
CA ASP A 19 14.82 -22.47 -1.36
C ASP A 19 13.82 -22.73 -0.22
N ILE A 20 12.97 -21.73 0.09
CA ILE A 20 12.00 -21.79 1.19
C ILE A 20 10.78 -22.64 0.85
N GLU A 21 10.36 -22.69 -0.42
CA GLU A 21 9.20 -23.48 -0.85
C GLU A 21 9.41 -24.99 -0.66
N SER A 22 10.67 -25.44 -0.66
CA SER A 22 11.04 -26.86 -0.58
C SER A 22 11.09 -27.46 0.83
N GLY A 23 10.98 -26.65 1.89
CA GLY A 23 11.22 -27.06 3.28
C GLY A 23 9.96 -27.35 4.12
N GLU A 24 10.10 -28.19 5.15
CA GLU A 24 9.08 -28.40 6.18
C GLU A 24 8.96 -27.12 7.03
N ALA A 25 7.80 -26.46 6.98
CA ALA A 25 7.68 -25.07 7.43
C ALA A 25 7.45 -24.96 8.95
N ASP A 26 8.50 -24.63 9.69
CA ASP A 26 8.38 -24.12 11.05
C ASP A 26 7.89 -22.65 11.05
N HIS A 27 7.53 -22.13 12.23
CA HIS A 27 6.99 -20.76 12.34
C HIS A 27 7.95 -19.68 11.80
N PRO A 28 9.27 -19.71 12.11
CA PRO A 28 10.24 -18.81 11.49
C PRO A 28 10.25 -18.88 9.95
N MET A 29 10.18 -20.07 9.37
CA MET A 29 10.20 -20.25 7.92
C MET A 29 8.95 -19.66 7.27
N ILE A 30 7.77 -19.84 7.88
CA ILE A 30 6.52 -19.20 7.44
C ILE A 30 6.65 -17.68 7.42
N LEU A 31 7.18 -17.08 8.49
CA LEU A 31 7.37 -15.63 8.54
C LEU A 31 8.38 -15.14 7.49
N LYS A 32 9.45 -15.90 7.26
CA LYS A 32 10.46 -15.58 6.24
C LYS A 32 9.83 -15.62 4.84
N ARG A 33 9.08 -16.68 4.51
CA ARG A 33 8.32 -16.82 3.26
C ARG A 33 7.40 -15.62 3.07
N ASN A 34 6.60 -15.30 4.09
CA ASN A 34 5.62 -14.23 3.99
C ASN A 34 6.25 -12.86 3.71
N ARG A 35 7.39 -12.58 4.35
CA ARG A 35 8.12 -11.33 4.11
C ARG A 35 8.68 -11.26 2.69
N ILE A 36 9.26 -12.35 2.20
CA ILE A 36 9.85 -12.39 0.85
C ILE A 36 8.76 -12.24 -0.21
N CYS A 37 7.67 -13.01 -0.13
CA CYS A 37 6.54 -12.87 -1.04
C CYS A 37 5.93 -11.47 -1.00
N SER A 38 5.82 -10.85 0.18
CA SER A 38 5.33 -9.49 0.31
C SER A 38 6.21 -8.49 -0.45
N TRP A 39 7.53 -8.67 -0.39
CA TRP A 39 8.48 -7.84 -1.13
C TRP A 39 8.40 -8.07 -2.63
N LEU A 40 8.45 -9.33 -3.06
CA LEU A 40 8.35 -9.71 -4.47
C LEU A 40 7.04 -9.20 -5.10
N SER A 41 5.93 -9.31 -4.38
CA SER A 41 4.63 -8.78 -4.85
C SER A 41 4.64 -7.25 -5.00
N LYS A 42 5.24 -6.53 -4.03
CA LYS A 42 5.39 -5.06 -4.12
C LYS A 42 6.31 -4.60 -5.25
N MET A 43 7.19 -5.48 -5.69
CA MET A 43 8.13 -5.24 -6.79
C MET A 43 7.58 -5.77 -8.13
N GLU A 44 6.33 -6.24 -8.14
CA GLU A 44 5.66 -6.82 -9.31
C GLU A 44 6.45 -7.97 -9.96
N ASP A 45 7.11 -8.80 -9.14
CA ASP A 45 7.80 -9.99 -9.65
C ASP A 45 6.79 -10.98 -10.25
N GLY A 46 6.86 -11.15 -11.58
CA GLY A 46 5.88 -11.95 -12.33
C GLY A 46 5.78 -13.40 -11.86
N THR A 47 6.89 -14.02 -11.43
CA THR A 47 6.88 -15.40 -10.95
C THR A 47 6.11 -15.53 -9.63
N CYS A 48 6.40 -14.65 -8.67
CA CYS A 48 5.69 -14.60 -7.40
C CYS A 48 4.22 -14.26 -7.60
N LEU A 49 3.90 -13.28 -8.44
CA LEU A 49 2.53 -12.87 -8.70
C LEU A 49 1.72 -13.99 -9.37
N GLU A 50 2.31 -14.68 -10.35
CA GLU A 50 1.68 -15.83 -11.02
C GLU A 50 1.44 -16.99 -10.07
N ALA A 51 2.39 -17.27 -9.16
CA ALA A 51 2.21 -18.31 -8.14
C ALA A 51 1.05 -17.98 -7.18
N LEU A 52 0.96 -16.72 -6.73
CA LEU A 52 -0.14 -16.25 -5.88
C LEU A 52 -1.47 -16.26 -6.63
N HIS A 53 -1.47 -15.90 -7.92
CA HIS A 53 -2.64 -15.98 -8.79
C HIS A 53 -3.14 -17.42 -8.93
N THR A 54 -2.24 -18.33 -9.29
CA THR A 54 -2.54 -19.76 -9.43
C THR A 54 -3.08 -20.33 -8.12
N GLU A 55 -2.50 -19.97 -6.98
CA GLU A 55 -3.01 -20.39 -5.66
C GLU A 55 -4.43 -19.86 -5.41
N LEU A 56 -4.72 -18.60 -5.75
CA LEU A 56 -6.06 -18.04 -5.58
C LEU A 56 -7.10 -18.79 -6.43
N VAL A 57 -6.82 -19.01 -7.72
CA VAL A 57 -7.78 -19.60 -8.66
C VAL A 57 -8.00 -21.09 -8.39
N ALA A 58 -6.96 -21.81 -7.97
CA ALA A 58 -7.06 -23.24 -7.70
C ALA A 58 -7.66 -23.57 -6.32
N ALA A 59 -7.64 -22.64 -5.36
CA ALA A 59 -7.99 -22.93 -3.98
C ALA A 59 -9.48 -22.76 -3.66
N GLU A 60 -10.11 -23.84 -3.20
CA GLU A 60 -11.38 -23.75 -2.46
C GLU A 60 -11.19 -22.97 -1.14
N VAL A 61 -10.07 -23.26 -0.45
CA VAL A 61 -9.61 -22.60 0.78
C VAL A 61 -8.12 -22.31 0.67
N VAL A 62 -7.75 -21.03 0.76
CA VAL A 62 -6.34 -20.59 0.77
C VAL A 62 -5.71 -20.88 2.14
N ASN A 63 -4.44 -21.30 2.14
CA ASN A 63 -3.68 -21.58 3.35
C ASN A 63 -3.68 -20.36 4.30
N PRO A 64 -4.15 -20.48 5.56
CA PRO A 64 -4.22 -19.35 6.49
C PRO A 64 -2.92 -18.57 6.68
N ASN A 65 -1.77 -19.23 6.54
CA ASN A 65 -0.47 -18.57 6.66
C ASN A 65 -0.14 -17.68 5.45
N MET A 66 -0.75 -17.95 4.29
CA MET A 66 -0.51 -17.26 3.01
C MET A 66 -1.67 -16.37 2.57
N GLN A 67 -2.83 -16.45 3.24
CA GLN A 67 -4.07 -15.78 2.83
C GLN A 67 -3.89 -14.30 2.47
N THR A 68 -3.24 -13.50 3.32
CA THR A 68 -3.01 -12.08 3.03
C THR A 68 -2.22 -11.87 1.75
N LEU A 69 -1.22 -12.71 1.49
CA LEU A 69 -0.35 -12.58 0.31
C LEU A 69 -1.07 -13.04 -0.94
N VAL A 70 -1.77 -14.16 -0.88
CA VAL A 70 -2.53 -14.69 -2.01
C VAL A 70 -3.65 -13.71 -2.37
N TYR A 71 -4.42 -13.21 -1.40
CA TYR A 71 -5.51 -12.28 -1.66
C TYR A 71 -5.01 -10.93 -2.16
N CYS A 72 -3.98 -10.34 -1.55
CA CYS A 72 -3.49 -9.03 -1.98
C CYS A 72 -2.62 -9.09 -3.24
N GLY A 73 -1.74 -10.09 -3.36
CA GLY A 73 -0.80 -10.21 -4.47
C GLY A 73 -1.45 -10.63 -5.77
N SER A 74 -2.42 -11.56 -5.74
CA SER A 74 -3.13 -11.97 -6.95
C SER A 74 -3.98 -10.87 -7.59
N LEU A 75 -4.36 -9.85 -6.81
CA LEU A 75 -5.08 -8.66 -7.29
C LEU A 75 -4.17 -7.61 -7.95
N ILE A 76 -2.85 -7.79 -7.93
CA ILE A 76 -1.90 -6.87 -8.56
C ILE A 76 -1.86 -7.10 -10.08
N THR A 77 -1.95 -8.36 -10.52
CA THR A 77 -2.05 -8.73 -11.94
C THR A 77 -3.43 -8.33 -12.47
N ASP A 78 -3.48 -7.76 -13.67
CA ASP A 78 -4.72 -7.34 -14.34
C ASP A 78 -5.54 -8.52 -14.91
N GLU A 79 -4.94 -9.70 -15.03
CA GLU A 79 -5.60 -10.93 -15.47
C GLU A 79 -6.77 -11.31 -14.56
N ASP A 80 -7.95 -11.57 -15.15
CA ASP A 80 -9.16 -12.03 -14.45
C ASP A 80 -9.55 -11.19 -13.22
N THR A 81 -9.22 -9.89 -13.22
CA THR A 81 -9.43 -8.98 -12.08
C THR A 81 -10.87 -9.02 -11.56
N GLU A 82 -11.85 -9.01 -12.46
CA GLU A 82 -13.28 -9.08 -12.11
C GLU A 82 -13.62 -10.41 -11.42
N ALA A 83 -13.19 -11.56 -11.98
CA ALA A 83 -13.44 -12.87 -11.37
C ALA A 83 -12.74 -13.06 -10.02
N LYS A 84 -11.52 -12.50 -9.85
CA LYS A 84 -10.79 -12.49 -8.57
C LYS A 84 -11.51 -11.65 -7.54
N TRP A 85 -11.96 -10.45 -7.93
CA TRP A 85 -12.76 -9.61 -7.07
C TRP A 85 -14.08 -10.29 -6.72
N ASP A 86 -14.79 -10.86 -7.68
CA ASP A 86 -16.01 -11.63 -7.43
C ASP A 86 -15.77 -12.82 -6.50
N PHE A 87 -14.63 -13.51 -6.58
CA PHE A 87 -14.31 -14.59 -5.64
C PHE A 87 -14.07 -14.06 -4.22
N LEU A 88 -13.26 -13.01 -4.08
CA LEU A 88 -12.91 -12.42 -2.78
C LEU A 88 -14.12 -11.70 -2.16
N PHE A 89 -14.89 -10.96 -2.96
CA PHE A 89 -16.14 -10.33 -2.58
C PHE A 89 -17.26 -11.34 -2.44
N ALA A 90 -17.37 -12.45 -3.17
CA ALA A 90 -18.38 -13.48 -2.85
C ALA A 90 -18.12 -14.10 -1.47
N LYS A 91 -16.85 -14.19 -1.05
CA LYS A 91 -16.48 -14.53 0.34
C LYS A 91 -16.76 -13.39 1.35
N LEU A 92 -17.00 -12.17 0.89
CA LEU A 92 -17.29 -10.96 1.68
C LEU A 92 -18.72 -10.38 1.49
N LEU A 93 -19.52 -10.92 0.56
CA LEU A 93 -20.78 -10.46 -0.08
C LEU A 93 -20.65 -9.51 -1.31
N LEU A 94 -21.51 -9.79 -2.33
CA LEU A 94 -21.57 -9.41 -3.77
C LEU A 94 -21.45 -7.91 -4.20
N PHE A 95 -20.98 -7.74 -5.45
CA PHE A 95 -21.18 -6.66 -6.47
C PHE A 95 -19.99 -5.77 -6.91
N ASP A 96 -20.13 -5.37 -8.19
CA ASP A 96 -19.31 -4.62 -9.17
C ASP A 96 -18.40 -3.47 -8.72
N LEU A 97 -17.56 -3.02 -9.66
CA LEU A 97 -16.47 -2.00 -9.72
C LEU A 97 -16.54 -0.71 -8.83
N TRP A 98 -17.49 -0.54 -7.93
CA TRP A 98 -17.68 0.62 -7.05
C TRP A 98 -17.20 0.34 -5.62
N TRP A 99 -16.13 -0.45 -5.49
CA TRP A 99 -15.61 -0.89 -4.19
C TRP A 99 -15.19 0.28 -3.28
N LEU A 100 -14.78 1.43 -3.84
CA LEU A 100 -14.51 2.64 -3.03
C LEU A 100 -15.78 3.28 -2.49
N ASP A 101 -16.88 3.28 -3.24
CA ASP A 101 -18.17 3.78 -2.77
C ASP A 101 -18.70 2.89 -1.64
N ILE A 102 -18.55 1.58 -1.80
CA ILE A 102 -18.87 0.59 -0.76
C ILE A 102 -17.95 0.79 0.46
N ILE A 103 -16.63 0.87 0.30
CA ILE A 103 -15.71 1.02 1.43
C ILE A 103 -15.93 2.33 2.17
N ALA A 104 -16.13 3.43 1.45
CA ALA A 104 -16.37 4.74 2.04
C ALA A 104 -17.78 4.89 2.61
N GLY A 105 -18.69 3.94 2.34
CA GLY A 105 -20.11 4.04 2.66
C GLY A 105 -20.76 5.25 2.01
N VAL A 106 -20.36 5.50 0.77
CA VAL A 106 -21.09 6.33 -0.18
C VAL A 106 -22.31 5.57 -0.69
N ASP A 107 -22.17 4.24 -0.85
CA ASP A 107 -23.26 3.34 -1.15
C ASP A 107 -23.93 2.81 0.14
N GLU A 108 -25.18 3.25 0.35
CA GLU A 108 -26.03 2.91 1.49
C GLU A 108 -26.53 1.45 1.47
N GLU A 109 -26.41 0.73 0.34
CA GLU A 109 -26.87 -0.66 0.22
C GLU A 109 -25.92 -1.68 0.87
N SER A 110 -24.71 -1.25 1.24
CA SER A 110 -23.66 -2.14 1.74
C SER A 110 -23.74 -2.40 3.26
N THR A 111 -23.53 -3.65 3.69
CA THR A 111 -23.62 -4.09 5.10
C THR A 111 -22.31 -3.97 5.90
N ILE A 112 -21.29 -3.26 5.40
CA ILE A 112 -20.01 -3.15 6.10
C ILE A 112 -20.17 -2.25 7.33
N GLU A 113 -19.79 -2.75 8.51
CA GLU A 113 -19.76 -1.95 9.73
C GLU A 113 -18.78 -0.76 9.61
N ASP A 114 -19.12 0.41 10.16
CA ASP A 114 -18.33 1.65 10.04
C ASP A 114 -16.86 1.48 10.47
N ALA A 115 -16.61 0.70 11.52
CA ALA A 115 -15.25 0.40 11.98
C ALA A 115 -14.43 -0.37 10.92
N ASN A 116 -15.07 -1.23 10.13
CA ASN A 116 -14.43 -1.98 9.06
C ASN A 116 -14.29 -1.12 7.80
N ARG A 117 -15.20 -0.17 7.55
CA ARG A 117 -15.07 0.83 6.48
C ARG A 117 -13.82 1.70 6.64
N ALA A 118 -13.62 2.28 7.83
CA ALA A 118 -12.43 3.08 8.12
C ALA A 118 -11.12 2.27 7.97
N ARG A 119 -11.12 1.01 8.40
CA ARG A 119 -9.99 0.09 8.22
C ARG A 119 -9.74 -0.25 6.76
N ALA A 120 -10.79 -0.55 6.01
CA ALA A 120 -10.71 -0.86 4.59
C ALA A 120 -10.18 0.33 3.79
N LEU A 121 -10.70 1.54 4.04
CA LEU A 121 -10.22 2.76 3.38
C LEU A 121 -8.75 3.07 3.74
N THR A 122 -8.38 2.88 5.00
CA THR A 122 -6.99 3.00 5.45
C THR A 122 -6.09 1.94 4.78
N ALA A 123 -6.58 0.71 4.59
CA ALA A 123 -5.86 -0.33 3.89
C ALA A 123 -5.67 0.02 2.41
N THR A 124 -6.68 0.60 1.75
CA THR A 124 -6.57 1.10 0.38
C THR A 124 -5.53 2.20 0.26
N VAL A 125 -5.55 3.18 1.16
CA VAL A 125 -4.51 4.22 1.21
C VAL A 125 -3.12 3.62 1.46
N ASN A 126 -3.03 2.56 2.27
CA ASN A 126 -1.76 1.88 2.48
C ASN A 126 -1.34 0.94 1.33
N ALA A 127 -2.22 0.68 0.36
CA ALA A 127 -1.97 -0.25 -0.74
C ALA A 127 -0.94 0.26 -1.77
N HIS A 128 -0.81 -0.51 -2.86
CA HIS A 128 0.09 -0.24 -3.98
C HIS A 128 -0.14 1.15 -4.61
N THR A 129 0.88 1.70 -5.29
CA THR A 129 0.92 3.08 -5.81
C THR A 129 -0.32 3.44 -6.64
N ILE A 130 -0.83 2.50 -7.45
CA ILE A 130 -2.03 2.69 -8.28
C ILE A 130 -3.30 2.88 -7.40
N GLY A 131 -3.46 2.01 -6.40
CA GLY A 131 -4.58 2.10 -5.45
C GLY A 131 -4.50 3.35 -4.57
N PHE A 132 -3.27 3.77 -4.25
CA PHE A 132 -3.01 4.97 -3.46
C PHE A 132 -3.47 6.25 -4.16
N GLU A 133 -3.04 6.51 -5.41
CA GLU A 133 -3.41 7.75 -6.13
C GLU A 133 -4.92 7.82 -6.39
N THR A 134 -5.51 6.67 -6.74
CA THR A 134 -6.97 6.55 -6.92
C THR A 134 -7.70 6.86 -5.61
N ALA A 135 -7.25 6.28 -4.49
CA ALA A 135 -7.84 6.55 -3.18
C ALA A 135 -7.64 8.00 -2.74
N TYR A 136 -6.47 8.59 -2.99
CA TYR A 136 -6.20 9.99 -2.68
C TYR A 136 -7.19 10.91 -3.40
N GLN A 137 -7.31 10.78 -4.71
CA GLN A 137 -8.23 11.60 -5.50
C GLN A 137 -9.69 11.38 -5.07
N TYR A 138 -10.08 10.13 -4.87
CA TYR A 138 -11.42 9.79 -4.39
C TYR A 138 -11.74 10.42 -3.02
N ILE A 139 -10.77 10.44 -2.09
CA ILE A 139 -10.93 11.07 -0.77
C ILE A 139 -11.09 12.58 -0.89
N LEU A 140 -10.37 13.24 -1.80
CA LEU A 140 -10.54 14.67 -2.06
C LEU A 140 -11.94 14.98 -2.59
N ASP A 141 -12.41 14.19 -3.56
CA ASP A 141 -13.67 14.43 -4.24
C ASP A 141 -14.89 14.12 -3.35
N ASN A 142 -14.76 13.15 -2.44
CA ASN A 142 -15.87 12.66 -1.59
C ASN A 142 -15.70 12.99 -0.10
N PHE A 143 -14.83 13.95 0.24
CA PHE A 143 -14.43 14.24 1.63
C PHE A 143 -15.62 14.43 2.58
N VAL A 144 -16.61 15.23 2.18
CA VAL A 144 -17.77 15.56 3.02
C VAL A 144 -18.57 14.30 3.36
N GLN A 145 -18.76 13.42 2.38
CA GLN A 145 -19.50 12.18 2.55
C GLN A 145 -18.72 11.19 3.41
N ILE A 146 -17.43 10.99 3.13
CA ILE A 146 -16.53 10.17 3.95
C ILE A 146 -16.54 10.63 5.41
N ASN A 147 -16.44 11.94 5.67
CA ASN A 147 -16.52 12.48 7.02
C ASN A 147 -17.86 12.23 7.68
N THR A 148 -18.95 12.30 6.93
CA THR A 148 -20.30 12.06 7.45
C THR A 148 -20.46 10.60 7.86
N THR A 149 -19.97 9.67 7.04
CA THR A 149 -20.07 8.23 7.27
C THR A 149 -19.10 7.75 8.34
N LEU A 150 -17.82 8.11 8.26
CA LEU A 150 -16.78 7.57 9.13
C LEU A 150 -16.56 8.39 10.41
N GLY A 151 -17.06 9.62 10.46
CA GLY A 151 -16.80 10.56 11.53
C GLY A 151 -15.43 11.24 11.43
N SER A 152 -15.27 12.31 12.22
CA SER A 152 -14.13 13.21 12.10
C SER A 152 -12.80 12.58 12.47
N GLU A 153 -12.75 11.74 13.51
CA GLU A 153 -11.49 11.16 13.98
C GLU A 153 -10.91 10.15 12.99
N ASN A 154 -11.75 9.32 12.38
CA ASN A 154 -11.32 8.39 11.32
C ASN A 154 -10.85 9.17 10.08
N THR A 155 -11.57 10.20 9.68
CA THR A 155 -11.21 11.05 8.54
C THR A 155 -9.87 11.77 8.77
N LYS A 156 -9.63 12.29 9.98
CA LYS A 156 -8.33 12.86 10.35
C LYS A 156 -7.21 11.84 10.26
N SER A 157 -7.44 10.63 10.76
CA SER A 157 -6.46 9.53 10.66
C SER A 157 -6.11 9.23 9.20
N ILE A 158 -7.12 9.13 8.33
CA ILE A 158 -6.93 8.89 6.90
C ILE A 158 -6.10 10.00 6.24
N ILE A 159 -6.39 11.27 6.52
CA ILE A 159 -5.59 12.41 6.01
C ILE A 159 -4.12 12.30 6.43
N ARG A 160 -3.85 11.95 7.69
CA ARG A 160 -2.47 11.77 8.18
C ARG A 160 -1.79 10.59 7.49
N THR A 161 -2.49 9.47 7.32
CA THR A 161 -1.96 8.31 6.59
C THR A 161 -1.63 8.65 5.14
N LEU A 162 -2.48 9.42 4.45
CA LEU A 162 -2.19 9.93 3.11
C LEU A 162 -0.90 10.78 3.13
N ALA A 163 -0.82 11.75 4.04
CA ALA A 163 0.32 12.66 4.13
C ALA A 163 1.66 11.94 4.31
N ASN A 164 1.69 10.88 5.10
CA ASN A 164 2.90 10.09 5.33
C ASN A 164 3.44 9.41 4.05
N LYS A 165 2.60 9.19 3.04
CA LYS A 165 3.01 8.56 1.77
C LYS A 165 3.31 9.56 0.65
N LEU A 166 2.94 10.82 0.83
CA LEU A 166 3.02 11.82 -0.21
C LEU A 166 4.35 12.58 -0.17
N THR A 167 4.96 12.71 -1.34
CA THR A 167 6.24 13.41 -1.55
C THR A 167 6.13 14.53 -2.60
N ASN A 168 5.01 14.61 -3.33
CA ASN A 168 4.79 15.57 -4.41
C ASN A 168 4.42 16.96 -3.87
N THR A 169 5.07 17.99 -4.39
CA THR A 169 4.88 19.41 -3.99
C THR A 169 3.52 19.98 -4.39
N THR A 170 2.77 19.33 -5.28
CA THR A 170 1.40 19.76 -5.62
C THR A 170 0.37 19.36 -4.57
N HIS A 171 0.60 18.28 -3.81
CA HIS A 171 -0.37 17.72 -2.88
C HIS A 171 -0.69 18.62 -1.66
N PRO A 172 0.26 19.37 -1.07
CA PRO A 172 -0.06 20.37 -0.04
C PRO A 172 -1.04 21.43 -0.56
N THR A 173 -0.92 21.81 -1.84
CA THR A 173 -1.84 22.77 -2.46
C THR A 173 -3.23 22.17 -2.62
N GLN A 174 -3.35 20.91 -3.04
CA GLN A 174 -4.63 20.21 -3.14
C GLN A 174 -5.30 20.05 -1.76
N LEU A 175 -4.55 19.67 -0.71
CA LEU A 175 -5.07 19.61 0.65
C LEU A 175 -5.54 20.98 1.15
N ASN A 176 -4.78 22.04 0.88
CA ASN A 176 -5.21 23.40 1.25
C ASN A 176 -6.46 23.84 0.48
N THR A 177 -6.60 23.48 -0.80
CA THR A 177 -7.83 23.73 -1.56
C THR A 177 -9.03 23.01 -0.92
N LEU A 178 -8.88 21.73 -0.57
CA LEU A 178 -9.92 20.98 0.13
C LEU A 178 -10.27 21.62 1.47
N PHE A 179 -9.29 21.97 2.30
CA PHE A 179 -9.51 22.65 3.58
C PHE A 179 -10.29 23.95 3.41
N ASN A 180 -9.96 24.74 2.39
CA ASN A 180 -10.66 25.99 2.08
C ASN A 180 -12.08 25.77 1.51
N SER A 181 -12.38 24.60 0.94
CA SER A 181 -13.75 24.25 0.55
C SER A 181 -14.64 23.84 1.74
N LEU A 182 -14.06 23.51 2.89
CA LEU A 182 -14.84 23.18 4.10
C LEU A 182 -15.61 24.41 4.60
N THR A 183 -16.77 24.15 5.21
CA THR A 183 -17.59 25.21 5.82
C THR A 183 -16.86 25.85 7.00
N VAL A 184 -17.26 27.07 7.37
CA VAL A 184 -16.67 27.81 8.49
C VAL A 184 -16.73 27.01 9.79
N ASP A 185 -17.78 26.22 10.00
CA ASP A 185 -17.97 25.40 11.20
C ASP A 185 -17.12 24.13 11.19
N GLN A 186 -16.77 23.61 10.01
CA GLN A 186 -15.94 22.40 9.86
C GLN A 186 -14.44 22.69 9.99
N ARG A 187 -13.97 23.86 9.53
CA ARG A 187 -12.54 24.19 9.49
C ARG A 187 -11.84 24.06 10.86
N PRO A 188 -12.39 24.54 12.00
CA PRO A 188 -11.74 24.40 13.30
C PRO A 188 -11.49 22.95 13.70
N THR A 189 -12.38 22.02 13.33
CA THR A 189 -12.21 20.59 13.61
C THR A 189 -11.01 20.01 12.89
N TYR A 190 -10.67 20.53 11.71
CA TYR A 190 -9.70 19.95 10.78
C TYR A 190 -8.39 20.72 10.66
N GLN A 191 -8.34 21.97 11.12
CA GLN A 191 -7.22 22.89 10.92
C GLN A 191 -5.86 22.25 11.27
N GLU A 192 -5.69 21.78 12.50
CA GLU A 192 -4.44 21.15 12.94
C GLU A 192 -4.06 19.94 12.08
N THR A 193 -5.05 19.13 11.66
CA THR A 193 -4.77 17.93 10.88
C THR A 193 -4.28 18.26 9.48
N PHE A 194 -4.87 19.26 8.81
CA PHE A 194 -4.42 19.70 7.49
C PHE A 194 -3.08 20.43 7.53
N GLU A 195 -2.82 21.20 8.60
CA GLU A 195 -1.52 21.85 8.82
C GLU A 195 -0.41 20.81 9.00
N ILE A 196 -0.61 19.83 9.90
CA ILE A 196 0.34 18.71 10.10
C ILE A 196 0.53 17.93 8.81
N ALA A 197 -0.55 17.53 8.13
CA ALA A 197 -0.48 16.78 6.89
C ALA A 197 0.33 17.52 5.83
N SER A 198 0.06 18.82 5.61
CA SER A 198 0.79 19.62 4.62
C SER A 198 2.27 19.74 4.97
N ALA A 199 2.60 19.94 6.25
CA ALA A 199 3.98 20.00 6.72
C ALA A 199 4.72 18.66 6.53
N THR A 200 4.08 17.54 6.83
CA THR A 200 4.63 16.19 6.59
C THR A 200 4.95 15.97 5.12
N ILE A 201 4.04 16.31 4.21
CA ILE A 201 4.26 16.14 2.76
C ILE A 201 5.45 16.96 2.28
N VAL A 202 5.56 18.22 2.71
CA VAL A 202 6.71 19.08 2.38
C VAL A 202 8.01 18.50 2.94
N SER A 203 7.99 18.03 4.18
CA SER A 203 9.14 17.37 4.82
C SER A 203 9.58 16.13 4.03
N ASN A 204 8.62 15.29 3.63
CA ASN A 204 8.87 14.09 2.84
C ASN A 204 9.47 14.43 1.46
N GLY A 205 8.92 15.43 0.77
CA GLY A 205 9.44 15.91 -0.50
C GLY A 205 10.87 16.46 -0.40
N ASN A 206 11.17 17.24 0.64
CA ASN A 206 12.51 17.76 0.90
C ASN A 206 13.51 16.64 1.21
N LEU A 207 13.12 15.71 2.10
CA LEU A 207 13.98 14.58 2.48
C LEU A 207 14.29 13.69 1.27
N LEU A 208 13.29 13.44 0.41
CA LEU A 208 13.50 12.73 -0.85
C LEU A 208 14.46 13.50 -1.76
N GLY A 209 14.24 14.81 -1.97
CA GLY A 209 15.11 15.64 -2.78
C GLY A 209 16.57 15.67 -2.30
N ASP A 210 16.78 15.76 -0.99
CA ASP A 210 18.11 15.84 -0.37
C ASP A 210 18.87 14.51 -0.40
N ARG A 211 18.16 13.37 -0.39
CA ARG A 211 18.77 12.03 -0.23
C ARG A 211 18.71 11.16 -1.47
N LEU A 212 17.91 11.51 -2.47
CA LEU A 212 17.69 10.64 -3.62
C LEU A 212 19.00 10.31 -4.36
N ASP A 213 19.86 11.30 -4.59
CA ASP A 213 21.11 11.07 -5.32
C ASP A 213 22.15 10.31 -4.47
N ASP A 214 22.22 10.58 -3.16
CA ASP A 214 23.03 9.77 -2.22
C ASP A 214 22.59 8.30 -2.24
N ILE A 215 21.26 8.05 -2.24
CA ILE A 215 20.69 6.70 -2.29
C ILE A 215 21.03 6.04 -3.64
N LYS A 216 20.91 6.75 -4.77
CA LYS A 216 21.26 6.20 -6.10
C LYS A 216 22.73 5.79 -6.16
N ILE A 217 23.63 6.68 -5.75
CA ILE A 217 25.08 6.40 -5.75
C ILE A 217 25.36 5.18 -4.87
N TRP A 218 24.76 5.12 -3.68
CA TRP A 218 24.95 3.99 -2.78
C TRP A 218 24.43 2.66 -3.36
N VAL A 219 23.29 2.66 -4.06
CA VAL A 219 22.77 1.46 -4.74
C VAL A 219 23.68 1.05 -5.91
N GLU A 220 24.14 2.01 -6.73
CA GLU A 220 25.03 1.77 -7.86
C GLU A 220 26.41 1.24 -7.41
N ASP A 221 26.99 1.82 -6.35
CA ASP A 221 28.22 1.34 -5.73
C ASP A 221 28.05 -0.08 -5.18
N TYR A 222 26.91 -0.37 -4.56
CA TYR A 222 26.62 -1.69 -4.01
C TYR A 222 26.54 -2.77 -5.09
N ASP A 223 25.83 -2.51 -6.19
CA ASP A 223 25.70 -3.45 -7.32
C ASP A 223 27.06 -3.77 -7.94
N SER A 224 27.92 -2.76 -8.11
CA SER A 224 29.27 -2.92 -8.65
C SER A 224 30.22 -3.73 -7.75
N SER A 225 29.96 -3.77 -6.43
CA SER A 225 30.86 -4.39 -5.44
C SER A 225 30.72 -5.91 -5.30
N GLY A 226 29.66 -6.52 -5.84
CA GLY A 226 29.45 -7.97 -5.79
C GLY A 226 29.24 -8.56 -4.39
N ILE A 227 29.09 -7.74 -3.35
CA ILE A 227 28.96 -8.20 -1.96
C ILE A 227 27.53 -8.73 -1.72
N THR A 228 27.40 -10.02 -1.40
CA THR A 228 26.13 -10.65 -1.01
C THR A 228 25.79 -10.35 0.45
N PHE A 229 24.93 -9.36 0.70
CA PHE A 229 24.27 -9.16 1.99
C PHE A 229 22.81 -8.69 1.80
N SER A 230 21.92 -9.62 1.46
CA SER A 230 20.49 -9.35 1.20
C SER A 230 19.71 -8.85 2.43
N ILE A 231 20.19 -9.14 3.64
CA ILE A 231 19.50 -8.82 4.89
C ILE A 231 19.77 -7.38 5.35
N SER A 232 20.98 -6.87 5.13
CA SER A 232 21.38 -5.53 5.60
C SER A 232 20.72 -4.41 4.81
N ILE A 233 20.55 -4.57 3.49
CA ILE A 233 19.82 -3.61 2.65
C ILE A 233 18.35 -3.56 3.03
N SER A 234 17.72 -4.72 3.23
CA SER A 234 16.32 -4.79 3.66
C SER A 234 16.10 -4.10 5.01
N LEU A 235 17.04 -4.25 5.95
CA LEU A 235 16.98 -3.58 7.26
C LEU A 235 17.28 -2.07 7.17
N MET A 236 18.19 -1.65 6.30
CA MET A 236 18.57 -0.24 6.14
C MET A 236 17.52 0.54 5.34
N LEU A 237 16.95 -0.05 4.28
CA LEU A 237 15.74 0.45 3.62
C LEU A 237 14.55 0.44 4.58
N MET A 238 14.37 -0.61 5.40
CA MET A 238 13.31 -0.60 6.43
C MET A 238 13.54 0.49 7.48
N ALA A 239 14.79 0.79 7.86
CA ALA A 239 15.10 1.88 8.78
C ALA A 239 14.84 3.25 8.14
N LEU A 240 15.23 3.46 6.88
CA LEU A 240 14.96 4.67 6.11
C LEU A 240 13.46 4.86 5.84
N LEU A 241 12.76 3.82 5.40
CA LEU A 241 11.32 3.84 5.16
C LEU A 241 10.53 3.97 6.47
N SER A 242 10.94 3.33 7.57
CA SER A 242 10.29 3.54 8.87
C SER A 242 10.49 4.96 9.42
N HIS A 243 11.59 5.63 9.09
CA HIS A 243 11.77 7.06 9.40
C HIS A 243 11.00 7.99 8.44
N LEU A 244 10.64 7.51 7.24
CA LEU A 244 9.78 8.23 6.29
C LEU A 244 8.27 8.05 6.58
N PHE A 245 7.89 6.98 7.29
CA PHE A 245 6.48 6.59 7.49
C PHE A 245 5.99 6.56 8.95
N MET A 246 6.83 6.89 9.95
CA MET A 246 6.42 7.20 11.33
C MET A 246 6.28 8.70 11.54
#